data_AF-A0AAJ4CD17-F1
#
_entry.id   AF-A0AAJ4CD17-F1
#
_cell.length_a   1.000
_cell.length_b   1.000
_cell.length_c   1.000
_cell.angle_alpha   90.00
_cell.angle_beta   90.00
_cell.angle_gamma   90.00
#
_symmetry.space_group_name_H-M   'P 1'
#
loop_
_entity.id
_entity.type
_entity.pdbx_description
1 polymer ?
#
loop_
_entity_poly.entity_id
_entity_poly.type
_entity_poly.pdbx_seq_one_letter_code
_entity_poly.pdbx_strand_id
1 'polypeptide(L)'
;MKIGELSERTGLTPSRIRFYERIGLLKAVQRQPNGYRTYPTEAVLVLDLVATAQKAGFSLDEIGMLLPPDPTQWQHGKLLETLRLKVQDIEALEARLAQSKTHLVSLIAEIEAKPVEIDCTTNAKRVLSRMRRGEMASPVLASGDVKALGKANRR
;
A
#
# COMPACT_ATOMS: atom_id res chain seq x y z
N MET A 1 -6.06 20.16 22.28
CA MET A 1 -6.93 18.96 22.30
C MET A 1 -6.26 17.81 23.06
N LYS A 2 -7.04 16.97 23.75
CA LYS A 2 -6.53 15.72 24.35
C LYS A 2 -6.47 14.60 23.32
N ILE A 3 -5.80 13.49 23.65
CA ILE A 3 -5.66 12.35 22.72
C ILE A 3 -7.01 11.69 22.35
N GLY A 4 -7.98 11.67 23.26
CA GLY A 4 -9.32 11.14 22.99
C GLY A 4 -10.04 11.94 21.92
N GLU A 5 -10.07 13.27 22.09
CA GLU A 5 -10.65 14.20 21.12
C GLU A 5 -9.93 14.13 19.75
N LEU A 6 -8.59 13.99 19.75
CA LEU A 6 -7.82 13.80 18.52
C LEU A 6 -8.14 12.46 17.85
N SER A 7 -8.34 11.41 18.64
CA SER A 7 -8.73 10.08 18.17
C SER A 7 -10.11 10.09 17.52
N GLU A 8 -11.09 10.75 18.14
CA GLU A 8 -12.43 10.90 17.60
C GLU A 8 -12.44 11.67 16.28
N ARG A 9 -11.67 12.78 16.19
CA ARG A 9 -11.63 13.60 14.98
C ARG A 9 -10.90 12.96 13.80
N THR A 10 -9.88 12.13 14.06
CA THR A 10 -9.07 11.49 13.01
C THR A 10 -9.49 10.05 12.71
N GLY A 11 -10.34 9.45 13.55
CA GLY A 11 -10.67 8.02 13.50
C GLY A 11 -9.49 7.10 13.84
N LEU A 12 -8.33 7.63 14.22
CA LEU A 12 -7.15 6.86 14.58
C LEU A 12 -7.21 6.45 16.05
N THR A 13 -6.77 5.23 16.35
CA THR A 13 -6.67 4.81 17.76
C THR A 13 -5.62 5.64 18.52
N PRO A 14 -5.80 5.87 19.84
CA PRO A 14 -4.81 6.56 20.65
C PRO A 14 -3.42 5.92 20.59
N SER A 15 -3.35 4.59 20.41
CA SER A 15 -2.08 3.86 20.23
C SER A 15 -1.36 4.27 18.94
N ARG A 16 -2.07 4.38 17.81
CA ARG A 16 -1.51 4.84 16.54
C ARG A 16 -1.01 6.28 16.62
N ILE A 17 -1.79 7.16 17.26
CA ILE A 17 -1.40 8.57 17.47
C ILE A 17 -0.11 8.66 18.28
N ARG A 18 -0.01 7.93 19.41
CA ARG A 18 1.24 7.86 20.21
C ARG A 18 2.40 7.25 19.44
N PHE A 19 2.11 6.31 18.54
CA PHE A 19 3.13 5.72 17.70
C PHE A 19 3.69 6.74 16.71
N TYR A 20 2.84 7.51 16.03
CA TYR A 20 3.27 8.61 15.15
C TYR A 20 4.01 9.72 15.90
N GLU A 21 3.60 10.05 17.12
CA GLU A 21 4.35 10.94 18.01
C GLU A 21 5.77 10.40 18.27
N ARG A 22 5.90 9.10 18.61
CA ARG A 22 7.19 8.49 18.96
C ARG A 22 8.18 8.49 17.79
N ILE A 23 7.70 8.29 16.57
CA ILE A 23 8.53 8.29 15.36
C ILE A 23 8.73 9.71 14.78
N GLY A 24 8.26 10.75 15.49
CA GLY A 24 8.51 12.15 15.11
C GLY A 24 7.59 12.72 14.04
N LEU A 25 6.57 11.99 13.58
CA LEU A 25 5.59 12.49 12.60
C LEU A 25 4.58 13.47 13.19
N LEU A 26 4.45 13.50 14.52
CA LEU A 26 3.53 14.39 15.22
C LEU A 26 4.24 15.07 16.38
N LYS A 27 4.27 16.41 16.37
CA LYS A 27 4.81 17.19 17.48
C LYS A 27 3.73 17.42 18.55
N ALA A 28 3.96 16.92 19.76
CA ALA A 28 3.17 17.32 20.92
C ALA A 28 3.65 18.69 21.41
N VAL A 29 2.73 19.63 21.61
CA VAL A 29 3.11 21.02 21.94
C VAL A 29 3.57 21.13 23.38
N GLN A 30 2.83 20.58 24.35
CA GLN A 30 3.23 20.61 25.77
C GLN A 30 2.63 19.46 26.58
N ARG A 31 3.35 19.06 27.64
CA ARG A 31 2.76 18.37 28.80
C ARG A 31 2.19 19.43 29.73
N GLN A 32 0.90 19.32 30.05
CA GLN A 32 0.27 20.15 31.06
C GLN A 32 0.86 19.84 32.45
N PRO A 33 0.68 20.73 33.45
CA PRO A 33 1.14 20.53 34.84
C PRO A 33 0.63 19.23 35.47
N ASN A 34 -0.51 18.73 35.01
CA ASN A 34 -1.13 17.46 35.40
C ASN A 34 -0.56 16.23 34.64
N GLY A 35 0.50 16.40 33.85
CA GLY A 35 1.17 15.34 33.09
C GLY A 35 0.50 14.96 31.76
N TYR A 36 -0.65 15.53 31.40
CA TYR A 36 -1.37 15.19 30.17
C TYR A 36 -0.76 15.88 28.94
N ARG A 37 -0.71 15.16 27.81
CA ARG A 37 -0.30 15.72 26.51
C ARG A 37 -1.40 16.55 25.90
N THR A 38 -1.02 17.66 25.29
CA THR A 38 -1.91 18.49 24.48
C THR A 38 -1.43 18.56 23.03
N TYR A 39 -2.37 18.33 22.12
CA TYR A 39 -2.15 18.40 20.68
C TYR A 39 -2.76 19.69 20.12
N PRO A 40 -2.06 20.35 19.20
CA PRO A 40 -2.56 21.51 18.50
C PRO A 40 -3.62 21.08 17.46
N THR A 41 -4.42 22.01 16.96
CA THR A 41 -5.54 21.68 16.04
C THR A 41 -5.01 21.17 14.70
N GLU A 42 -3.84 21.65 14.30
CA GLU A 42 -3.09 21.28 13.10
C GLU A 42 -2.67 19.79 13.12
N ALA A 43 -2.63 19.16 14.30
CA ALA A 43 -2.36 17.73 14.44
C ALA A 43 -3.33 16.87 13.64
N VAL A 44 -4.59 17.31 13.50
CA VAL A 44 -5.61 16.60 12.71
C VAL A 44 -5.19 16.55 11.25
N LEU A 45 -4.80 17.70 10.68
CA LEU A 45 -4.38 17.81 9.28
C LEU A 45 -3.14 16.96 8.98
N VAL A 46 -2.16 16.96 9.89
CA VAL A 46 -0.96 16.14 9.76
C VAL A 46 -1.33 14.66 9.77
N LEU A 47 -2.20 14.22 10.69
CA LEU A 47 -2.62 12.82 10.79
C LEU A 47 -3.44 12.36 9.58
N ASP A 48 -4.31 13.20 9.05
CA ASP A 48 -5.09 12.91 7.84
C ASP A 48 -4.16 12.78 6.62
N LEU A 49 -3.14 13.62 6.53
CA LEU A 49 -2.16 13.57 5.46
C LEU A 49 -1.28 12.32 5.56
N VAL A 50 -0.80 11.97 6.76
CA VAL A 50 -0.08 10.71 7.02
C VAL A 50 -0.95 9.53 6.60
N ALA A 51 -2.24 9.51 6.99
CA ALA A 51 -3.15 8.44 6.64
C ALA A 51 -3.38 8.33 5.12
N THR A 52 -3.48 9.47 4.42
CA THR A 52 -3.64 9.54 2.97
C THR A 52 -2.39 9.04 2.25
N ALA A 53 -1.20 9.47 2.68
CA ALA A 53 0.06 9.01 2.12
C ALA A 53 0.27 7.49 2.34
N GLN A 54 -0.09 6.95 3.51
CA GLN A 54 -0.04 5.50 3.73
C GLN A 54 -0.96 4.74 2.79
N LYS A 55 -2.16 5.26 2.50
CA LYS A 55 -3.09 4.66 1.50
C LYS A 55 -2.52 4.71 0.08
N ALA A 56 -1.76 5.76 -0.25
CA ALA A 56 -1.04 5.87 -1.51
C ALA A 56 0.24 5.01 -1.56
N GLY A 57 0.49 4.19 -0.54
CA GLY A 57 1.60 3.23 -0.52
C GLY A 57 2.91 3.78 0.03
N PHE A 58 2.92 4.99 0.61
CA PHE A 58 4.12 5.51 1.27
C PHE A 58 4.40 4.81 2.59
N SER A 59 5.67 4.53 2.85
CA SER A 59 6.15 4.10 4.16
C SER A 59 6.16 5.28 5.14
N LEU A 60 6.19 4.99 6.44
CA LEU A 60 6.24 6.04 7.45
C LEU A 60 7.55 6.83 7.43
N ASP A 61 8.63 6.17 7.03
CA ASP A 61 9.95 6.80 6.87
C ASP A 61 9.92 7.78 5.69
N GLU A 62 9.34 7.37 4.55
CA GLU A 62 9.11 8.27 3.41
C GLU A 62 8.25 9.47 3.82
N ILE A 63 7.15 9.24 4.55
CA ILE A 63 6.26 10.30 5.03
C ILE A 63 7.01 11.29 5.93
N GLY A 64 7.87 10.81 6.83
CA GLY A 64 8.67 11.67 7.71
C GLY A 64 9.68 12.53 6.94
N MET A 65 10.21 12.03 5.82
CA MET A 65 11.08 12.82 4.95
C MET A 65 10.31 13.87 4.15
N LEU A 66 9.06 13.60 3.79
CA LEU A 66 8.21 14.49 2.98
C LEU A 66 7.50 15.56 3.80
N LEU A 67 7.16 15.26 5.06
CA LEU A 67 6.44 16.13 5.96
C LEU A 67 7.28 16.43 7.19
N PRO A 68 8.28 17.31 7.08
CA PRO A 68 9.02 17.73 8.26
C PRO A 68 8.07 18.42 9.24
N PRO A 69 8.31 18.29 10.55
CA PRO A 69 7.49 18.92 11.59
C PRO A 69 7.43 20.45 11.50
N ASP A 70 8.38 21.06 10.80
CA ASP A 70 8.46 22.49 10.54
C ASP A 70 8.25 22.75 9.04
N PRO A 71 7.15 23.44 8.64
CA PRO A 71 6.86 23.78 7.26
C PRO A 71 7.95 24.61 6.58
N THR A 72 8.76 25.36 7.35
CA THR A 72 9.88 26.15 6.79
C THR A 72 11.00 25.26 6.25
N GLN A 73 11.05 23.99 6.65
CA GLN A 73 12.03 23.00 6.18
C GLN A 73 11.56 22.24 4.94
N TRP A 74 10.42 22.63 4.34
CA TRP A 74 9.91 22.00 3.13
C TRP A 74 10.86 22.14 1.95
N GLN A 75 11.33 21.01 1.44
CA GLN A 75 12.11 20.92 0.22
C GLN A 75 11.19 20.57 -0.95
N HIS A 76 10.57 21.60 -1.54
CA HIS A 76 9.58 21.44 -2.61
C HIS A 76 10.06 20.54 -3.76
N GLY A 77 11.31 20.70 -4.21
CA GLY A 77 11.90 19.89 -5.28
C GLY A 77 11.96 18.39 -4.92
N LYS A 78 12.43 18.07 -3.71
CA LYS A 78 12.55 16.69 -3.22
C LYS A 78 11.18 16.04 -3.02
N LEU A 79 10.19 16.81 -2.57
CA LEU A 79 8.81 16.34 -2.47
C LEU A 79 8.27 15.95 -3.84
N LEU A 80 8.38 16.84 -4.83
CA LEU A 80 7.91 16.55 -6.20
C LEU A 80 8.65 15.35 -6.81
N GLU A 81 9.95 15.24 -6.62
CA GLU A 81 10.74 14.10 -7.08
C GLU A 81 10.23 12.79 -6.45
N THR A 82 10.05 12.76 -5.13
CA THR A 82 9.56 11.58 -4.41
C THR A 82 8.15 11.18 -4.85
N LEU A 83 7.25 12.16 -5.04
CA LEU A 83 5.91 11.91 -5.55
C LEU A 83 5.92 11.34 -6.97
N ARG A 84 6.78 11.85 -7.86
CA ARG A 84 6.96 11.35 -9.23
C ARG A 84 7.49 9.92 -9.24
N LEU A 85 8.50 9.62 -8.43
CA LEU A 85 9.01 8.26 -8.26
C LEU A 85 7.90 7.31 -7.80
N LYS A 86 7.06 7.75 -6.85
CA LYS A 86 5.93 6.93 -6.39
C LYS A 86 4.91 6.66 -7.50
N VAL A 87 4.63 7.66 -8.34
CA VAL A 87 3.75 7.46 -9.51
C VAL A 87 4.34 6.41 -10.45
N GLN A 88 5.64 6.49 -10.74
CA GLN A 88 6.32 5.49 -11.57
C GLN A 88 6.26 4.07 -10.97
N ASP A 89 6.45 3.94 -9.65
CA ASP A 89 6.30 2.67 -8.96
C ASP A 89 4.88 2.09 -9.09
N ILE A 90 3.87 2.96 -8.99
CA ILE A 90 2.45 2.57 -9.16
C ILE A 90 2.18 2.14 -10.60
N GLU A 91 2.63 2.90 -11.59
CA GLU A 91 2.49 2.54 -13.02
C GLU A 91 3.15 1.19 -13.32
N ALA A 92 4.33 0.93 -12.75
CA ALA A 92 5.00 -0.35 -12.89
C ALA A 92 4.25 -1.49 -12.18
N LEU A 93 3.58 -1.23 -11.06
CA LEU A 93 2.69 -2.20 -10.41
C LEU A 93 1.43 -2.47 -11.24
N GLU A 94 0.81 -1.43 -11.80
CA GLU A 94 -0.37 -1.56 -12.67
C GLU A 94 -0.08 -2.38 -13.92
N ALA A 95 1.03 -2.12 -14.60
CA ALA A 95 1.46 -2.88 -15.77
C ALA A 95 1.65 -4.37 -15.44
N ARG A 96 2.26 -4.67 -14.29
CA ARG A 96 2.46 -6.06 -13.82
C ARG A 96 1.14 -6.74 -13.45
N LEU A 97 0.24 -6.05 -12.77
CA LEU A 97 -1.09 -6.57 -12.44
C LEU A 97 -1.92 -6.81 -13.70
N ALA A 98 -1.84 -5.92 -14.69
CA ALA A 98 -2.48 -6.09 -15.99
C ALA A 98 -1.95 -7.33 -16.72
N GLN A 99 -0.62 -7.55 -16.73
CA GLN A 99 -0.02 -8.75 -17.32
C GLN A 99 -0.49 -10.03 -16.62
N SER A 100 -0.46 -10.04 -15.28
CA SER A 100 -0.93 -11.18 -14.48
C SER A 100 -2.41 -11.49 -14.73
N LYS A 101 -3.26 -10.45 -14.80
CA LYS A 101 -4.68 -10.61 -15.14
C LYS A 101 -4.86 -11.22 -16.53
N THR A 102 -4.17 -10.72 -17.55
CA THR A 102 -4.24 -11.26 -18.91
C THR A 102 -3.84 -12.74 -18.94
N HIS A 103 -2.79 -13.12 -18.20
CA HIS A 103 -2.38 -14.51 -18.09
C HIS A 103 -3.46 -15.40 -17.48
N LEU A 104 -4.05 -14.99 -16.35
CA LEU A 104 -5.13 -15.75 -15.70
C LEU A 104 -6.36 -15.89 -16.60
N VAL A 105 -6.73 -14.84 -17.32
CA VAL A 105 -7.84 -14.88 -18.29
C VAL A 105 -7.55 -15.86 -19.42
N SER A 106 -6.32 -15.88 -19.94
CA SER A 106 -5.90 -16.86 -20.97
C SER A 106 -5.96 -18.30 -20.45
N LEU A 107 -5.52 -18.54 -19.21
CA LEU A 107 -5.63 -19.86 -18.57
C LEU A 107 -7.09 -20.30 -18.41
N ILE A 108 -7.97 -19.39 -17.98
CA ILE A 108 -9.41 -19.67 -17.87
C ILE A 108 -9.97 -20.08 -19.23
N ALA A 109 -9.72 -19.31 -20.28
CA ALA A 109 -10.20 -19.60 -21.62
C ALA A 109 -9.73 -20.98 -22.14
N GLU A 110 -8.48 -21.38 -21.87
CA GLU A 110 -7.96 -22.70 -22.24
C GLU A 110 -8.64 -23.85 -21.48
N ILE A 111 -8.95 -23.64 -20.20
CA ILE A 111 -9.65 -24.62 -19.38
C ILE A 111 -11.12 -24.75 -19.82
N GLU A 112 -11.77 -23.62 -20.12
CA GLU A 112 -13.16 -23.57 -20.63
C GLU A 112 -13.27 -24.15 -22.04
N ALA A 113 -12.26 -23.96 -22.90
CA ALA A 113 -12.15 -24.56 -24.22
C ALA A 113 -11.77 -26.05 -24.18
N LYS A 114 -12.24 -26.77 -23.16
CA LYS A 114 -12.15 -28.22 -23.05
C LYS A 114 -12.97 -28.87 -24.18
N PRO A 115 -12.36 -29.67 -25.08
CA PRO A 115 -13.09 -30.47 -26.04
C PRO A 115 -14.07 -31.42 -25.36
N VAL A 116 -15.24 -31.59 -25.98
CA VAL A 116 -16.33 -32.41 -25.42
C VAL A 116 -15.89 -33.87 -25.28
N GLU A 117 -14.99 -34.35 -26.15
CA GLU A 117 -14.57 -35.76 -26.16
C GLU A 117 -13.47 -36.13 -25.14
N ILE A 118 -12.90 -35.17 -24.39
CA ILE A 118 -11.81 -35.47 -23.44
C ILE A 118 -12.26 -35.35 -21.98
N ASP A 119 -11.73 -36.22 -21.12
CA ASP A 119 -11.97 -36.14 -19.68
C ASP A 119 -11.17 -34.99 -19.03
N CYS A 120 -11.50 -34.67 -17.77
CA CYS A 120 -10.85 -33.58 -17.05
C CYS A 120 -9.35 -33.83 -16.82
N THR A 121 -8.94 -35.09 -16.65
CA THR A 121 -7.54 -35.49 -16.46
C THR A 121 -6.70 -35.23 -17.71
N THR A 122 -7.23 -35.55 -18.88
CA THR A 122 -6.59 -35.33 -20.19
C THR A 122 -6.55 -33.84 -20.52
N ASN A 123 -7.62 -33.09 -20.21
CA ASN A 123 -7.61 -31.63 -20.34
C ASN A 123 -6.54 -30.98 -19.45
N ALA A 124 -6.41 -31.41 -18.19
CA ALA A 124 -5.38 -30.90 -17.29
C ALA A 124 -3.96 -31.16 -17.81
N LYS A 125 -3.68 -32.38 -18.30
CA LYS A 125 -2.38 -32.72 -18.93
C LYS A 125 -2.12 -31.87 -20.18
N ARG A 126 -3.15 -31.62 -21.01
CA ARG A 126 -3.06 -30.73 -22.19
C ARG A 126 -2.64 -29.32 -21.79
N VAL A 127 -3.37 -28.70 -20.85
CA VAL A 127 -3.10 -27.33 -20.37
C VAL A 127 -1.71 -27.23 -19.74
N LEU A 128 -1.36 -28.15 -18.82
CA LEU A 128 -0.04 -28.16 -18.17
C LEU A 128 1.11 -28.33 -19.17
N SER A 129 0.92 -29.13 -20.23
CA SER A 129 1.93 -29.31 -21.26
C SER A 129 2.16 -28.03 -22.09
N ARG A 130 1.09 -27.26 -22.38
CA ARG A 130 1.17 -25.96 -23.06
C ARG A 130 1.88 -24.92 -22.21
N MET A 131 1.56 -24.87 -20.91
CA MET A 131 2.27 -24.01 -19.95
C MET A 131 3.77 -24.31 -19.90
N ARG A 132 4.16 -25.58 -19.82
CA ARG A 132 5.58 -25.98 -19.78
C ARG A 132 6.35 -25.61 -21.06
N ARG A 133 5.68 -25.57 -22.22
CA ARG A 133 6.30 -25.21 -23.50
C ARG A 133 6.42 -23.69 -23.72
N GLY A 134 5.94 -22.86 -22.78
CA GLY A 134 5.94 -21.41 -22.94
C GLY A 134 4.94 -20.91 -24.00
N GLU A 135 4.05 -21.78 -24.45
CA GLU A 135 2.94 -21.44 -25.38
C GLU A 135 1.88 -20.58 -24.67
N MET A 136 2.00 -20.43 -23.35
CA MET A 136 1.20 -19.56 -22.49
C MET A 136 2.14 -18.52 -21.87
N ALA A 137 1.98 -17.23 -22.24
CA ALA A 137 2.84 -16.15 -21.76
C ALA A 137 2.84 -16.10 -20.23
N SER A 138 3.95 -16.45 -19.57
CA SER A 138 4.05 -16.46 -18.11
C SER A 138 4.29 -15.04 -17.59
N PRO A 139 3.63 -14.61 -16.49
CA PRO A 139 3.86 -13.28 -15.94
C PRO A 139 5.27 -13.22 -15.35
N VAL A 140 5.97 -12.10 -15.59
CA VAL A 140 7.25 -11.83 -14.92
C VAL A 140 6.92 -11.33 -13.52
N LEU A 141 6.77 -12.24 -12.57
CA LEU A 141 6.53 -11.90 -11.17
C LEU A 141 7.88 -11.80 -10.45
N ALA A 142 8.14 -10.64 -9.83
CA ALA A 142 9.33 -10.45 -9.01
C ALA A 142 9.08 -11.00 -7.59
N SER A 143 10.14 -11.40 -6.90
CA SER A 143 10.08 -12.07 -5.59
C SER A 143 9.41 -11.27 -4.45
N GLY A 144 9.12 -9.98 -4.64
CA GLY A 144 8.44 -9.13 -3.65
C GLY A 144 6.91 -9.16 -3.68
N ASP A 145 6.29 -9.75 -4.71
CA ASP A 145 4.88 -9.50 -5.05
C ASP A 145 3.86 -10.24 -4.16
N VAL A 146 4.29 -11.22 -3.35
CA VAL A 146 3.41 -12.03 -2.48
C VAL A 146 3.00 -11.29 -1.19
N LYS A 147 3.73 -10.23 -0.78
CA LYS A 147 3.47 -9.54 0.49
C LYS A 147 2.24 -8.62 0.49
N ALA A 148 1.78 -8.17 -0.68
CA ALA A 148 0.64 -7.25 -0.79
C ALA A 148 -0.72 -7.97 -0.73
N LEU A 149 -0.82 -9.19 -1.23
CA LEU A 149 -2.08 -9.95 -1.31
C LEU A 149 -2.43 -10.71 -0.01
N GLY A 150 -1.45 -10.95 0.87
CA GLY A 150 -1.63 -11.74 2.09
C GLY A 150 -2.23 -11.01 3.32
N LYS A 151 -2.40 -9.68 3.27
CA LYS A 151 -2.92 -8.91 4.43
C LYS A 151 -4.44 -8.70 4.41
N ALA A 152 -5.12 -8.98 3.30
CA ALA A 152 -6.57 -8.83 3.20
C ALA A 152 -7.38 -9.98 3.86
N ASN A 153 -6.72 -11.07 4.29
CA ASN A 153 -7.41 -12.29 4.71
C ASN A 153 -7.11 -12.76 6.14
N ARG A 154 -6.78 -11.84 7.08
CA ARG A 154 -6.82 -12.13 8.52
C ARG A 154 -7.95 -11.32 9.16
N ARG A 155 -9.13 -11.93 9.22
CA ARG A 155 -10.12 -11.66 10.27
C ARG A 155 -9.96 -12.73 11.34
#